data_AF-A0A2D7UWM3-F1
#
_entry.id   AF-A0A2D7UWM3-F1
#
_cell.length_a   1.000
_cell.length_b   1.000
_cell.length_c   1.000
_cell.angle_alpha   90.00
_cell.angle_beta   90.00
_cell.angle_gamma   90.00
#
_symmetry.space_group_name_H-M   'P 1'
#
loop_
_entity.id
_entity.type
_entity.pdbx_description
1 polymer ?
#
loop_
_entity_poly.entity_id
_entity_poly.type
_entity_poly.pdbx_seq_one_letter_code
_entity_poly.pdbx_strand_id
1 'polypeptide(L)'
;MTIGLGVGINIEDRAVASAGPPPGPFDSKSVEFDGVNEMLSRPSASVNGIYPDWTDPWTVNAWVRSTERSGATMFFGRQLTAGTMRGFSVGLYVGAPFVFISHDTSAAYYIQQSQTQTVAYGRWVMLTFKYTGATGSAADITMYINGVPQGSFPQPSGFTWWDRLGAASIQGGADLTLGMGSNLAYFNGKMADCSFWSVALSDAEVTALYNSAGAGQFGQPLDISGYANLEGWWRMGDGAGDDTGAGGEVFDQSGNGNDVAPSNMTASNIVSNSPGSFWNNVSCGFDGVDERVNVGNDASFSGTGDFTAAAWFKTSAGGTADIFGKWAGLGTRDWVLFLNSGAIQGYMQDGAGGVPFAGTSASTYNDGAWHLAVMTFNSTAGELTIDLDGGTDRVTVAVASRMGSSGSDVMIAARDNGSGGGTSHLSGRVDEPAFWSSALSASEIVELYNGGSPVSPVTHSANASLLHWWRMGDNTFDSVASSQAACFDVVGSSDGWQSNMENSDMGEDVP
;
A
#
# COMPACT_ATOMS: atom_id res chain seq x y z
N MET A 1 29.09 -43.89 38.79
CA MET A 1 28.81 -44.44 37.44
C MET A 1 27.50 -43.81 37.02
N THR A 2 27.59 -42.72 36.27
CA THR A 2 26.46 -41.86 35.90
C THR A 2 25.73 -42.53 34.74
N ILE A 3 24.44 -42.85 34.92
CA ILE A 3 23.56 -43.32 33.83
C ILE A 3 22.79 -42.09 33.36
N GLY A 4 23.13 -41.63 32.16
CA GLY A 4 22.48 -40.50 31.49
C GLY A 4 21.16 -40.93 30.87
N LEU A 5 20.13 -40.14 31.12
CA LEU A 5 18.85 -40.15 30.41
C LEU A 5 19.05 -39.46 29.05
N GLY A 6 18.89 -40.20 27.96
CA GLY A 6 18.68 -39.64 26.63
C GLY A 6 17.18 -39.51 26.39
N VAL A 7 16.66 -38.29 26.40
CA VAL A 7 15.32 -37.99 25.91
C VAL A 7 15.48 -37.57 24.45
N GLY A 8 15.19 -38.48 23.53
CA GLY A 8 14.99 -38.13 22.12
C GLY A 8 13.62 -37.48 21.97
N ILE A 9 13.58 -36.23 21.54
CA ILE A 9 12.35 -35.62 21.02
C ILE A 9 12.16 -36.18 19.61
N ASN A 10 11.29 -37.17 19.47
CA ASN A 10 10.70 -37.50 18.18
C ASN A 10 9.67 -36.40 17.87
N ILE A 11 9.91 -35.66 16.79
CA ILE A 11 8.85 -34.93 16.09
C ILE A 11 8.04 -36.01 15.37
N GLU A 12 7.03 -36.55 16.04
CA GLU A 12 6.01 -37.37 15.37
C GLU A 12 5.11 -36.41 14.59
N ASP A 13 5.05 -36.60 13.27
CA ASP A 13 3.98 -36.12 12.39
C ASP A 13 2.64 -36.36 13.09
N ARG A 14 1.99 -35.31 13.58
CA ARG A 14 0.67 -35.46 14.17
C ARG A 14 -0.36 -35.56 13.06
N ALA A 15 -1.07 -36.69 13.10
CA ALA A 15 -2.41 -36.83 12.59
C ALA A 15 -3.24 -35.59 12.96
N VAL A 16 -3.81 -34.96 11.93
CA VAL A 16 -4.81 -33.89 11.92
C VAL A 16 -5.46 -33.67 13.30
N ALA A 17 -4.87 -32.79 14.10
CA ALA A 17 -5.51 -32.29 15.30
C ALA A 17 -6.79 -31.56 14.86
N SER A 18 -7.88 -31.78 15.61
CA SER A 18 -9.21 -31.26 15.32
C SER A 18 -9.14 -29.83 14.79
N ALA A 19 -9.58 -29.64 13.54
CA ALA A 19 -9.67 -28.34 12.89
C ALA A 19 -10.30 -27.35 13.88
N GLY A 20 -9.51 -26.35 14.27
CA GLY A 20 -10.07 -25.14 14.87
C GLY A 20 -11.11 -24.53 13.93
N PRO A 21 -11.84 -23.49 14.36
CA PRO A 21 -12.68 -22.74 13.44
C PRO A 21 -11.84 -22.37 12.21
N PRO A 22 -12.40 -22.48 10.99
CA PRO A 22 -11.70 -22.09 9.77
C PRO A 22 -11.14 -20.68 9.98
N PRO A 23 -9.89 -20.42 9.57
CA PRO A 23 -9.24 -19.18 9.89
C PRO A 23 -10.06 -18.03 9.28
N GLY A 24 -10.22 -16.95 10.04
CA GLY A 24 -11.12 -15.86 9.66
C GLY A 24 -10.71 -15.23 8.31
N PRO A 25 -11.63 -14.49 7.65
CA PRO A 25 -11.35 -13.86 6.36
C PRO A 25 -10.29 -12.76 6.40
N PHE A 26 -9.75 -12.42 7.59
CA PHE A 26 -8.79 -11.34 7.79
C PHE A 26 -7.65 -11.81 8.70
N ASP A 27 -6.45 -11.32 8.42
CA ASP A 27 -5.35 -11.37 9.38
C ASP A 27 -5.57 -10.31 10.48
N SER A 28 -5.43 -10.72 11.73
CA SER A 28 -5.48 -9.89 12.93
C SER A 28 -4.12 -9.75 13.63
N LYS A 29 -3.13 -10.51 13.16
CA LYS A 29 -1.79 -10.63 13.73
C LYS A 29 -0.71 -10.56 12.65
N SER A 30 0.52 -10.43 13.13
CA SER A 30 1.74 -10.64 12.35
C SER A 30 2.84 -11.15 13.26
N VAL A 31 3.97 -11.56 12.66
CA VAL A 31 5.20 -11.86 13.38
C VAL A 31 6.17 -10.69 13.26
N GLU A 32 6.70 -10.20 14.39
CA GLU A 32 7.71 -9.16 14.51
C GLU A 32 9.13 -9.75 14.60
N PHE A 33 10.05 -9.16 13.84
CA PHE A 33 11.46 -9.49 13.75
C PHE A 33 12.33 -8.26 14.06
N ASP A 34 13.41 -8.45 14.82
CA ASP A 34 14.25 -7.37 15.38
C ASP A 34 15.41 -6.91 14.47
N GLY A 35 15.66 -7.60 13.35
CA GLY A 35 16.77 -7.32 12.46
C GLY A 35 18.15 -7.77 12.95
N VAL A 36 18.23 -8.56 14.02
CA VAL A 36 19.50 -8.96 14.65
C VAL A 36 19.74 -10.46 14.56
N ASN A 37 18.79 -11.28 15.02
CA ASN A 37 18.98 -12.74 15.07
C ASN A 37 17.69 -13.56 15.08
N GLU A 38 16.55 -12.91 14.93
CA GLU A 38 15.23 -13.55 14.92
C GLU A 38 14.90 -14.11 13.54
N MET A 39 14.42 -15.36 13.50
CA MET A 39 13.92 -16.00 12.29
C MET A 39 12.97 -17.15 12.62
N LEU A 40 12.12 -17.50 11.66
CA LEU A 40 11.44 -18.80 11.64
C LEU A 40 12.16 -19.70 10.65
N SER A 41 12.31 -20.98 10.95
CA SER A 41 13.06 -21.90 10.11
C SER A 41 12.49 -23.30 10.07
N ARG A 42 12.72 -23.99 8.96
CA ARG A 42 12.45 -25.41 8.79
C ARG A 42 13.69 -26.11 8.26
N PRO A 43 14.21 -27.14 8.96
CA PRO A 43 15.39 -27.86 8.53
C PRO A 43 15.27 -28.41 7.11
N SER A 44 16.36 -28.32 6.35
CA SER A 44 16.41 -28.67 4.92
C SER A 44 15.94 -30.09 4.58
N ALA A 45 16.13 -31.04 5.51
CA ALA A 45 15.72 -32.43 5.39
C ALA A 45 14.20 -32.65 5.55
N SER A 46 13.48 -31.65 6.05
CA SER A 46 12.05 -31.72 6.36
C SER A 46 11.18 -30.86 5.43
N VAL A 47 11.78 -30.02 4.59
CA VAL A 47 11.04 -29.19 3.61
C VAL A 47 10.33 -30.10 2.60
N ASN A 48 9.12 -29.75 2.17
CA ASN A 48 8.34 -30.44 1.15
C ASN A 48 7.99 -29.47 0.02
N GLY A 49 8.16 -29.83 -1.25
CA GLY A 49 7.67 -29.03 -2.39
C GLY A 49 8.43 -27.73 -2.72
N ILE A 50 9.07 -27.07 -1.75
CA ILE A 50 9.80 -25.80 -1.93
C ILE A 50 11.25 -26.07 -2.37
N TYR A 51 11.41 -26.54 -3.61
CA TYR A 51 12.69 -26.94 -4.21
C TYR A 51 12.91 -26.35 -5.60
N PRO A 52 12.75 -25.02 -5.81
CA PRO A 52 12.96 -24.47 -7.13
C PRO A 52 14.40 -24.71 -7.59
N ASP A 53 14.58 -25.44 -8.68
CA ASP A 53 15.84 -25.45 -9.42
C ASP A 53 15.89 -24.31 -10.45
N TRP A 54 17.01 -24.15 -11.14
CA TRP A 54 17.26 -23.01 -12.03
C TRP A 54 16.31 -22.94 -13.23
N THR A 55 15.64 -24.04 -13.58
CA THR A 55 14.59 -24.09 -14.62
C THR A 55 13.17 -24.05 -14.05
N ASP A 56 13.01 -24.21 -12.75
CA ASP A 56 11.69 -24.40 -12.16
C ASP A 56 11.06 -23.04 -11.87
N PRO A 57 9.83 -22.81 -12.34
CA PRO A 57 9.14 -21.56 -12.04
C PRO A 57 8.72 -21.54 -10.57
N TRP A 58 8.66 -20.35 -9.99
CA TRP A 58 8.17 -20.16 -8.63
C TRP A 58 7.63 -18.75 -8.41
N THR A 59 6.80 -18.62 -7.37
CA THR A 59 6.33 -17.33 -6.87
C THR A 59 6.43 -17.30 -5.35
N VAL A 60 7.01 -16.24 -4.79
CA VAL A 60 6.97 -15.93 -3.36
C VAL A 60 6.11 -14.69 -3.16
N ASN A 61 5.20 -14.73 -2.19
CA ASN A 61 4.46 -13.57 -1.73
C ASN A 61 4.68 -13.36 -0.23
N ALA A 62 4.73 -12.11 0.22
CA ALA A 62 4.65 -11.78 1.64
C ALA A 62 4.07 -10.38 1.83
N TRP A 63 3.29 -10.19 2.88
CA TRP A 63 3.04 -8.87 3.43
C TRP A 63 4.16 -8.53 4.40
N VAL A 64 4.75 -7.34 4.25
CA VAL A 64 5.86 -6.90 5.08
C VAL A 64 5.67 -5.45 5.52
N ARG A 65 6.10 -5.15 6.74
CA ARG A 65 6.20 -3.80 7.31
C ARG A 65 7.60 -3.58 7.84
N SER A 66 8.49 -3.10 6.98
CA SER A 66 9.91 -2.90 7.31
C SER A 66 10.15 -1.60 8.08
N THR A 67 11.11 -1.62 9.02
CA THR A 67 11.58 -0.45 9.76
C THR A 67 12.98 0.01 9.33
N GLU A 68 13.66 -0.73 8.44
CA GLU A 68 15.07 -0.55 8.12
C GLU A 68 15.30 0.19 6.80
N ARG A 69 16.08 1.28 6.82
CA ARG A 69 16.27 2.19 5.67
C ARG A 69 17.52 1.92 4.83
N SER A 70 18.37 0.97 5.22
CA SER A 70 19.68 0.79 4.60
C SER A 70 20.17 -0.65 4.71
N GLY A 71 20.93 -1.11 3.73
CA GLY A 71 21.47 -2.47 3.72
C GLY A 71 20.53 -3.49 3.09
N ALA A 72 20.93 -4.75 3.16
CA ALA A 72 20.17 -5.87 2.64
C ALA A 72 19.43 -6.55 3.80
N THR A 73 18.13 -6.79 3.63
CA THR A 73 17.30 -7.48 4.61
C THR A 73 16.40 -8.48 3.88
N MET A 74 16.33 -9.72 4.34
CA MET A 74 15.62 -10.80 3.64
C MET A 74 14.54 -11.38 4.54
N PHE A 75 13.38 -11.63 3.95
CA PHE A 75 12.22 -12.13 4.71
C PHE A 75 11.78 -13.53 4.27
N PHE A 76 12.22 -14.03 3.13
CA PHE A 76 11.99 -15.41 2.71
C PHE A 76 13.20 -15.94 1.95
N GLY A 77 13.63 -17.15 2.27
CA GLY A 77 14.75 -17.75 1.57
C GLY A 77 14.94 -19.22 1.86
N ARG A 78 15.73 -19.84 1.00
CA ARG A 78 16.28 -21.17 1.18
C ARG A 78 17.69 -21.18 0.59
N GLN A 79 18.64 -20.69 1.39
CA GLN A 79 20.00 -20.43 0.92
C GLN A 79 21.07 -20.83 1.92
N LEU A 80 22.14 -21.47 1.46
CA LEU A 80 23.30 -21.77 2.29
C LEU A 80 24.02 -20.48 2.69
N THR A 81 24.22 -20.32 4.00
CA THR A 81 24.84 -19.14 4.61
C THR A 81 26.37 -19.26 4.77
N ALA A 82 26.94 -20.43 4.49
CA ALA A 82 28.38 -20.69 4.58
C ALA A 82 28.91 -21.49 3.37
N GLY A 83 30.10 -21.12 2.88
CA GLY A 83 30.75 -21.78 1.75
C GLY A 83 30.27 -21.25 0.39
N THR A 84 30.03 -22.16 -0.56
CA THR A 84 29.46 -21.82 -1.89
C THR A 84 27.99 -21.44 -1.70
N MET A 85 27.66 -20.15 -1.69
CA MET A 85 26.29 -19.66 -1.57
C MET A 85 25.40 -20.30 -2.64
N ARG A 86 24.40 -21.07 -2.21
CA ARG A 86 23.49 -21.85 -3.05
C ARG A 86 22.07 -21.67 -2.58
N GLY A 87 21.14 -21.48 -3.51
CA GLY A 87 19.72 -21.30 -3.26
C GLY A 87 19.24 -19.90 -3.62
N PHE A 88 18.14 -19.47 -3.01
CA PHE A 88 17.50 -18.20 -3.30
C PHE A 88 17.03 -17.48 -2.03
N SER A 89 16.91 -16.16 -2.11
CA SER A 89 16.29 -15.32 -1.08
C SER A 89 15.64 -14.10 -1.72
N VAL A 90 14.55 -13.64 -1.12
CA VAL A 90 13.86 -12.40 -1.47
C VAL A 90 13.77 -11.48 -0.25
N GLY A 91 13.76 -10.18 -0.51
CA GLY A 91 13.93 -9.19 0.52
C GLY A 91 13.83 -7.75 0.04
N LEU A 92 14.47 -6.87 0.80
CA LEU A 92 14.71 -5.48 0.46
C LEU A 92 16.22 -5.20 0.42
N TYR A 93 16.64 -4.32 -0.49
CA TYR A 93 17.97 -3.73 -0.53
C TYR A 93 17.81 -2.21 -0.56
N VAL A 94 18.23 -1.54 0.51
CA VAL A 94 18.05 -0.09 0.69
C VAL A 94 16.58 0.34 0.47
N GLY A 95 15.66 -0.48 0.99
CA GLY A 95 14.21 -0.26 0.89
C GLY A 95 13.55 -0.69 -0.40
N ALA A 96 14.28 -1.11 -1.43
CA ALA A 96 13.68 -1.56 -2.68
C ALA A 96 13.59 -3.10 -2.73
N PRO A 97 12.53 -3.69 -3.32
CA PRO A 97 12.43 -5.13 -3.53
C PRO A 97 13.69 -5.72 -4.15
N PHE A 98 14.16 -6.82 -3.59
CA PHE A 98 15.43 -7.45 -3.92
C PHE A 98 15.28 -8.98 -4.01
N VAL A 99 15.94 -9.57 -5.01
CA VAL A 99 16.08 -11.03 -5.15
C VAL A 99 17.53 -11.41 -5.35
N PHE A 100 17.89 -12.56 -4.79
CA PHE A 100 19.16 -13.22 -5.00
C PHE A 100 18.94 -14.70 -5.28
N ILE A 101 19.59 -15.24 -6.32
CA ILE A 101 19.56 -16.66 -6.69
C ILE A 101 20.97 -17.08 -7.10
N SER A 102 21.50 -18.16 -6.55
CA SER A 102 22.83 -18.65 -6.90
C SER A 102 22.96 -20.16 -6.81
N HIS A 103 23.80 -20.77 -7.65
CA HIS A 103 24.32 -22.13 -7.40
C HIS A 103 25.81 -22.13 -7.02
N ASP A 104 26.56 -21.09 -7.41
CA ASP A 104 27.96 -20.90 -7.02
C ASP A 104 28.41 -19.45 -7.25
N THR A 105 28.56 -18.69 -6.16
CA THR A 105 29.07 -17.32 -6.22
C THR A 105 30.56 -17.23 -6.57
N SER A 106 31.33 -18.30 -6.37
CA SER A 106 32.75 -18.35 -6.77
C SER A 106 32.92 -18.53 -8.28
N ALA A 107 31.87 -18.98 -8.97
CA ALA A 107 31.85 -19.20 -10.42
C ALA A 107 31.14 -18.09 -11.21
N ALA A 108 30.75 -16.98 -10.56
CA ALA A 108 30.04 -15.85 -11.19
C ALA A 108 28.70 -16.22 -11.87
N TYR A 109 28.04 -17.27 -11.39
CA TYR A 109 26.72 -17.71 -11.89
C TYR A 109 25.63 -17.50 -10.85
N TYR A 110 25.09 -16.28 -10.84
CA TYR A 110 24.00 -15.90 -9.96
C TYR A 110 23.17 -14.79 -10.58
N ILE A 111 21.94 -14.64 -10.08
CA ILE A 111 21.04 -13.52 -10.35
C ILE A 111 20.97 -12.69 -9.09
N GLN A 112 21.18 -11.38 -9.21
CA GLN A 112 20.98 -10.43 -8.14
C GLN A 112 20.28 -9.20 -8.71
N GLN A 113 19.05 -8.92 -8.28
CA GLN A 113 18.26 -7.80 -8.79
C GLN A 113 17.65 -7.00 -7.64
N SER A 114 17.60 -5.68 -7.81
CA SER A 114 16.89 -4.75 -6.94
C SER A 114 16.06 -3.79 -7.78
N GLN A 115 14.88 -3.41 -7.31
CA GLN A 115 14.11 -2.32 -7.91
C GLN A 115 14.72 -0.96 -7.57
N THR A 116 14.31 0.08 -8.31
CA THR A 116 14.62 1.48 -7.97
C THR A 116 13.58 2.07 -7.03
N GLN A 117 12.35 1.57 -7.08
CA GLN A 117 11.26 2.03 -6.23
C GLN A 117 11.41 1.42 -4.83
N THR A 118 11.55 2.29 -3.85
CA THR A 118 11.56 1.91 -2.43
C THR A 118 10.14 1.73 -1.91
N VAL A 119 9.93 0.74 -1.05
CA VAL A 119 8.66 0.58 -0.33
C VAL A 119 8.53 1.62 0.79
N ALA A 120 7.30 2.01 1.11
CA ALA A 120 7.04 2.89 2.25
C ALA A 120 7.40 2.19 3.58
N TYR A 121 8.26 2.82 4.38
CA TYR A 121 8.70 2.28 5.66
C TYR A 121 7.65 2.43 6.75
N GLY A 122 7.65 1.51 7.71
CA GLY A 122 6.69 1.52 8.81
C GLY A 122 5.25 1.29 8.34
N ARG A 123 5.03 0.80 7.11
CA ARG A 123 3.73 0.48 6.53
C ARG A 123 3.68 -0.93 5.96
N TRP A 124 2.48 -1.48 5.88
CA TRP A 124 2.25 -2.77 5.24
C TRP A 124 2.29 -2.61 3.71
N VAL A 125 3.11 -3.44 3.08
CA VAL A 125 3.15 -3.62 1.62
C VAL A 125 3.12 -5.11 1.31
N MET A 126 2.43 -5.48 0.23
CA MET A 126 2.50 -6.81 -0.35
C MET A 126 3.62 -6.84 -1.38
N LEU A 127 4.60 -7.71 -1.17
CA LEU A 127 5.68 -7.94 -2.10
C LEU A 127 5.56 -9.33 -2.71
N THR A 128 5.57 -9.38 -4.04
CA THR A 128 5.56 -10.64 -4.78
C THR A 128 6.76 -10.72 -5.69
N PHE A 129 7.40 -11.89 -5.72
CA PHE A 129 8.55 -12.19 -6.57
C PHE A 129 8.22 -13.42 -7.38
N LYS A 130 8.30 -13.29 -8.70
CA LYS A 130 8.03 -14.35 -9.66
C LYS A 130 9.30 -14.68 -10.43
N TYR A 131 9.54 -15.96 -10.65
CA TYR A 131 10.58 -16.47 -11.53
C TYR A 131 9.98 -17.48 -12.50
N THR A 132 10.22 -17.32 -13.81
CA THR A 132 9.67 -18.22 -14.84
C THR A 132 10.56 -19.41 -15.18
N GLY A 133 11.87 -19.34 -14.87
CA GLY A 133 12.84 -20.38 -15.22
C GLY A 133 13.07 -20.59 -16.72
N ALA A 134 12.52 -19.72 -17.58
CA ALA A 134 12.52 -19.93 -19.03
C ALA A 134 13.91 -19.79 -19.67
N THR A 135 14.77 -18.94 -19.11
CA THR A 135 16.09 -18.61 -19.65
C THR A 135 17.23 -18.81 -18.67
N GLY A 136 16.93 -18.98 -17.37
CA GLY A 136 17.95 -19.03 -16.33
C GLY A 136 18.57 -17.66 -16.07
N SER A 137 17.86 -16.56 -16.35
CA SER A 137 18.41 -15.18 -16.27
C SER A 137 17.48 -14.24 -15.52
N ALA A 138 17.90 -13.00 -15.20
CA ALA A 138 16.99 -12.05 -14.56
C ALA A 138 15.83 -11.61 -15.45
N ALA A 139 15.87 -11.89 -16.76
CA ALA A 139 14.70 -11.71 -17.62
C ALA A 139 13.51 -12.58 -17.18
N ASP A 140 13.76 -13.65 -16.41
CA ASP A 140 12.72 -14.52 -15.86
C ASP A 140 12.13 -13.96 -14.56
N ILE A 141 12.69 -12.88 -13.99
CA ILE A 141 12.24 -12.28 -12.73
C ILE A 141 11.20 -11.18 -12.99
N THR A 142 10.13 -11.19 -12.22
CA THR A 142 9.22 -10.05 -12.09
C THR A 142 8.95 -9.82 -10.61
N MET A 143 9.07 -8.56 -10.16
CA MET A 143 8.74 -8.16 -8.79
C MET A 143 7.50 -7.29 -8.83
N TYR A 144 6.67 -7.39 -7.80
CA TYR A 144 5.44 -6.64 -7.66
C TYR A 144 5.45 -5.94 -6.32
N ILE A 145 4.94 -4.71 -6.32
CA ILE A 145 4.61 -3.98 -5.10
C ILE A 145 3.10 -3.76 -5.16
N ASN A 146 2.38 -4.29 -4.17
CA ASN A 146 0.93 -4.17 -4.05
C ASN A 146 0.18 -4.63 -5.31
N GLY A 147 0.58 -5.79 -5.83
CA GLY A 147 -0.02 -6.38 -7.02
C GLY A 147 0.40 -5.72 -8.34
N VAL A 148 1.12 -4.59 -8.31
CA VAL A 148 1.56 -3.87 -9.52
C VAL A 148 2.95 -4.34 -9.95
N PRO A 149 3.12 -4.84 -11.19
CA PRO A 149 4.42 -5.27 -11.69
C PRO A 149 5.37 -4.08 -11.79
N GLN A 150 6.59 -4.29 -11.33
CA GLN A 150 7.67 -3.32 -11.42
C GLN A 150 8.42 -3.51 -12.75
N GLY A 151 8.97 -2.42 -13.30
CA GLY A 151 9.66 -2.42 -14.59
C GLY A 151 10.84 -3.40 -14.67
N SER A 152 11.28 -3.71 -15.89
CA SER A 152 12.45 -4.54 -16.15
C SER A 152 13.75 -3.75 -15.97
N PHE A 153 14.72 -4.30 -15.22
CA PHE A 153 15.97 -3.59 -14.95
C PHE A 153 17.23 -4.44 -15.15
N PRO A 154 18.20 -3.93 -15.92
CA PRO A 154 19.62 -4.25 -15.77
C PRO A 154 20.22 -3.47 -14.58
N GLN A 155 21.15 -4.09 -13.86
CA GLN A 155 21.89 -3.53 -12.73
C GLN A 155 22.46 -2.10 -13.00
N PRO A 156 22.79 -1.32 -11.94
CA PRO A 156 23.60 -0.11 -12.06
C PRO A 156 24.91 -0.40 -12.80
N SER A 157 25.30 0.52 -13.69
CA SER A 157 26.48 0.40 -14.54
C SER A 157 27.78 0.12 -13.76
N GLY A 158 28.43 -1.02 -14.03
CA GLY A 158 29.76 -1.33 -13.47
C GLY A 158 30.12 -2.83 -13.36
N PHE A 159 29.14 -3.72 -13.50
CA PHE A 159 29.27 -5.15 -13.25
C PHE A 159 28.92 -5.96 -14.53
N THR A 160 29.89 -6.71 -15.08
CA THR A 160 29.86 -7.45 -16.36
C THR A 160 29.39 -8.93 -16.38
N TRP A 161 29.08 -9.55 -15.23
CA TRP A 161 28.79 -11.00 -15.01
C TRP A 161 27.75 -11.32 -13.88
N TRP A 162 26.50 -10.82 -13.93
CA TRP A 162 25.56 -10.88 -12.77
C TRP A 162 24.09 -11.26 -13.06
N ASP A 163 23.82 -11.88 -14.22
CA ASP A 163 22.46 -12.01 -14.74
C ASP A 163 22.09 -13.42 -15.22
N ARG A 164 22.88 -14.44 -14.89
CA ARG A 164 22.60 -15.80 -15.37
C ARG A 164 22.97 -16.85 -14.35
N LEU A 165 22.06 -17.80 -14.19
CA LEU A 165 22.32 -19.10 -13.61
C LEU A 165 23.04 -19.94 -14.66
N GLY A 166 24.11 -20.63 -14.24
CA GLY A 166 24.68 -21.70 -15.05
C GLY A 166 23.75 -22.91 -15.04
N ALA A 167 23.99 -23.86 -15.97
CA ALA A 167 23.23 -25.11 -16.08
C ALA A 167 23.60 -26.12 -14.96
N ALA A 168 23.54 -25.66 -13.71
CA ALA A 168 23.87 -26.42 -12.51
C ALA A 168 22.80 -26.16 -11.46
N SER A 169 22.50 -27.19 -10.68
CA SER A 169 21.40 -27.15 -9.73
C SER A 169 21.61 -26.05 -8.67
N ILE A 170 20.59 -25.22 -8.44
CA ILE A 170 20.57 -24.27 -7.32
C ILE A 170 20.06 -24.95 -6.03
N GLN A 171 19.65 -26.22 -6.09
CA GLN A 171 19.26 -26.98 -4.92
C GLN A 171 20.48 -27.26 -4.03
N GLY A 172 20.37 -27.00 -2.72
CA GLY A 172 21.40 -27.49 -1.81
C GLY A 172 21.18 -27.17 -0.35
N GLY A 173 20.75 -28.19 0.43
CA GLY A 173 21.00 -28.36 1.87
C GLY A 173 20.56 -27.25 2.83
N ALA A 174 19.98 -26.17 2.32
CA ALA A 174 19.61 -25.01 3.07
C ALA A 174 18.24 -25.18 3.70
N ASP A 175 18.14 -24.71 4.94
CA ASP A 175 16.88 -24.61 5.67
C ASP A 175 15.98 -23.58 4.95
N LEU A 176 14.68 -23.81 5.02
CA LEU A 176 13.70 -22.79 4.67
C LEU A 176 13.68 -21.77 5.81
N THR A 177 13.74 -20.48 5.50
CA THR A 177 13.83 -19.42 6.49
C THR A 177 12.85 -18.28 6.16
N LEU A 178 12.13 -17.82 7.18
CA LEU A 178 11.39 -16.56 7.17
C LEU A 178 12.08 -15.59 8.13
N GLY A 179 12.24 -14.33 7.71
CA GLY A 179 12.94 -13.29 8.49
C GLY A 179 14.48 -13.34 8.42
N MET A 180 15.05 -14.16 7.54
CA MET A 180 16.50 -14.20 7.28
C MET A 180 16.80 -14.65 5.84
N GLY A 181 17.95 -14.25 5.30
CA GLY A 181 18.50 -14.74 4.03
C GLY A 181 20.03 -14.67 3.98
N SER A 182 20.61 -14.41 2.79
CA SER A 182 22.07 -14.43 2.57
C SER A 182 22.88 -13.64 3.61
N ASN A 183 24.08 -14.11 3.97
CA ASN A 183 25.02 -13.39 4.85
C ASN A 183 24.45 -12.92 6.22
N LEU A 184 23.42 -13.60 6.76
CA LEU A 184 22.77 -13.19 8.01
C LEU A 184 22.09 -11.80 7.89
N ALA A 185 21.54 -11.50 6.71
CA ALA A 185 20.65 -10.37 6.50
C ALA A 185 19.28 -10.63 7.15
N TYR A 186 19.13 -10.24 8.42
CA TYR A 186 17.90 -10.43 9.19
C TYR A 186 16.85 -9.37 8.87
N PHE A 187 15.58 -9.77 8.90
CA PHE A 187 14.46 -8.87 8.74
C PHE A 187 14.22 -8.01 9.97
N ASN A 188 14.13 -6.69 9.79
CA ASN A 188 13.66 -5.77 10.83
C ASN A 188 12.29 -5.22 10.44
N GLY A 189 11.26 -5.67 11.15
CA GLY A 189 9.89 -5.32 10.82
C GLY A 189 8.90 -6.41 11.17
N LYS A 190 7.71 -6.32 10.56
CA LYS A 190 6.62 -7.29 10.76
C LYS A 190 6.29 -8.00 9.45
N MET A 191 5.92 -9.27 9.52
CA MET A 191 5.48 -10.05 8.36
C MET A 191 4.12 -10.70 8.60
N ALA A 192 3.30 -10.72 7.56
CA ALA A 192 2.01 -11.39 7.51
C ALA A 192 1.85 -12.12 6.18
N ASP A 193 0.98 -13.13 6.15
CA ASP A 193 0.59 -13.88 4.95
C ASP A 193 1.71 -14.13 3.92
N CYS A 194 2.69 -14.93 4.33
CA CYS A 194 3.77 -15.37 3.45
C CYS A 194 3.39 -16.67 2.74
N SER A 195 3.70 -16.78 1.46
CA SER A 195 3.38 -17.98 0.69
C SER A 195 4.37 -18.26 -0.44
N PHE A 196 4.42 -19.52 -0.85
CA PHE A 196 5.24 -20.02 -1.95
C PHE A 196 4.41 -20.88 -2.89
N TRP A 197 4.55 -20.63 -4.19
CA TRP A 197 4.03 -21.49 -5.26
C TRP A 197 5.16 -22.07 -6.10
N SER A 198 5.02 -23.33 -6.51
CA SER A 198 5.90 -24.02 -7.47
C SER A 198 5.60 -23.67 -8.93
N VAL A 199 4.94 -22.52 -9.15
CA VAL A 199 4.62 -21.97 -10.46
C VAL A 199 4.83 -20.45 -10.47
N ALA A 200 5.04 -19.91 -11.67
CA ALA A 200 5.06 -18.48 -11.92
C ALA A 200 3.61 -18.01 -12.10
N LEU A 201 3.05 -17.29 -11.11
CA LEU A 201 1.69 -16.77 -11.19
C LEU A 201 1.55 -15.76 -12.34
N SER A 202 0.37 -15.70 -12.95
CA SER A 202 0.04 -14.65 -13.92
C SER A 202 -0.06 -13.28 -13.24
N ASP A 203 0.13 -12.21 -14.00
CA ASP A 203 0.01 -10.84 -13.47
C ASP A 203 -1.39 -10.59 -12.90
N ALA A 204 -2.43 -11.18 -13.49
CA ALA A 204 -3.79 -11.10 -12.99
C ALA A 204 -3.97 -11.82 -11.64
N GLU A 205 -3.33 -12.99 -11.45
CA GLU A 205 -3.35 -13.70 -10.16
C GLU A 205 -2.61 -12.89 -9.09
N VAL A 206 -1.45 -12.30 -9.41
CA VAL A 206 -0.72 -11.45 -8.46
C VAL A 206 -1.50 -10.19 -8.10
N THR A 207 -2.14 -9.54 -9.08
CA THR A 207 -3.06 -8.42 -8.83
C THR A 207 -4.23 -8.85 -7.94
N ALA A 208 -4.74 -10.07 -8.12
CA ALA A 208 -5.81 -10.61 -7.27
C ALA A 208 -5.33 -10.82 -5.83
N LEU A 209 -4.10 -11.29 -5.59
CA LEU A 209 -3.57 -11.44 -4.22
C LEU A 209 -3.63 -10.13 -3.40
N TYR A 210 -3.52 -8.97 -4.05
CA TYR A 210 -3.61 -7.65 -3.39
C TYR A 210 -5.05 -7.10 -3.28
N ASN A 211 -5.92 -7.42 -4.25
CA ASN A 211 -7.20 -6.74 -4.48
C ASN A 211 -8.46 -7.59 -4.25
N SER A 212 -8.36 -8.89 -3.96
CA SER A 212 -9.47 -9.83 -4.25
C SER A 212 -10.27 -10.38 -3.07
N ALA A 213 -10.25 -9.76 -1.90
CA ALA A 213 -11.28 -10.06 -0.89
C ALA A 213 -12.61 -9.34 -1.21
N GLY A 214 -13.16 -9.55 -2.42
CA GLY A 214 -14.43 -8.96 -2.87
C GLY A 214 -14.37 -7.47 -3.22
N ALA A 215 -15.41 -6.98 -3.91
CA ALA A 215 -15.55 -5.57 -4.27
C ALA A 215 -15.42 -4.69 -3.02
N GLY A 216 -14.31 -3.96 -2.89
CA GLY A 216 -14.08 -3.00 -1.81
C GLY A 216 -12.97 -3.35 -0.81
N GLN A 217 -12.26 -4.48 -0.92
CA GLN A 217 -11.17 -4.80 0.02
C GLN A 217 -9.80 -4.72 -0.66
N PHE A 218 -9.10 -3.60 -0.45
CA PHE A 218 -7.75 -3.35 -0.94
C PHE A 218 -6.76 -3.46 0.21
N GLY A 219 -5.54 -3.92 -0.06
CA GLY A 219 -4.48 -3.87 0.96
C GLY A 219 -4.59 -4.96 2.03
N GLN A 220 -5.38 -6.01 1.78
CA GLN A 220 -5.62 -7.12 2.70
C GLN A 220 -5.10 -8.43 2.11
N PRO A 221 -4.57 -9.34 2.94
CA PRO A 221 -4.25 -10.66 2.47
C PRO A 221 -5.47 -11.45 2.01
N LEU A 222 -5.27 -12.26 0.97
CA LEU A 222 -6.29 -13.13 0.41
C LEU A 222 -6.26 -14.51 1.07
N ASP A 223 -7.43 -15.10 1.33
CA ASP A 223 -7.52 -16.53 1.61
C ASP A 223 -7.15 -17.34 0.36
N ILE A 224 -6.01 -18.02 0.42
CA ILE A 224 -5.45 -18.81 -0.67
C ILE A 224 -5.57 -20.32 -0.46
N SER A 225 -6.39 -20.79 0.49
CA SER A 225 -6.51 -22.22 0.81
C SER A 225 -6.91 -23.11 -0.38
N GLY A 226 -7.51 -22.53 -1.42
CA GLY A 226 -7.94 -23.20 -2.64
C GLY A 226 -7.01 -23.03 -3.85
N TYR A 227 -5.89 -22.33 -3.71
CA TYR A 227 -4.98 -22.08 -4.83
C TYR A 227 -4.19 -23.34 -5.19
N ALA A 228 -4.06 -23.62 -6.49
CA ALA A 228 -3.27 -24.74 -6.99
C ALA A 228 -1.76 -24.44 -6.91
N ASN A 229 -0.95 -25.50 -6.79
CA ASN A 229 0.53 -25.42 -6.75
C ASN A 229 1.09 -24.58 -5.58
N LEU A 230 0.28 -24.38 -4.54
CA LEU A 230 0.70 -23.76 -3.29
C LEU A 230 1.50 -24.79 -2.49
N GLU A 231 2.77 -24.50 -2.22
CA GLU A 231 3.68 -25.41 -1.49
C GLU A 231 3.87 -24.98 -0.04
N GLY A 232 3.57 -23.73 0.30
CA GLY A 232 3.66 -23.22 1.65
C GLY A 232 2.80 -21.97 1.82
N TRP A 233 2.09 -21.87 2.93
CA TRP A 233 1.32 -20.68 3.31
C TRP A 233 1.33 -20.49 4.82
N TRP A 234 1.90 -19.39 5.28
CA TRP A 234 2.02 -19.04 6.68
C TRP A 234 1.28 -17.73 6.93
N ARG A 235 0.22 -17.80 7.73
CA ARG A 235 -0.58 -16.64 8.16
C ARG A 235 0.01 -15.88 9.35
N MET A 236 1.24 -16.23 9.75
CA MET A 236 2.07 -15.45 10.67
C MET A 236 1.38 -15.02 11.98
N GLY A 237 0.69 -15.95 12.63
CA GLY A 237 -0.02 -15.71 13.90
C GLY A 237 -1.53 -15.92 13.81
N ASP A 238 -2.10 -15.90 12.60
CA ASP A 238 -3.53 -16.16 12.34
C ASP A 238 -3.81 -17.55 11.75
N GLY A 239 -2.77 -18.36 11.54
CA GLY A 239 -2.90 -19.73 11.06
C GLY A 239 -3.55 -20.62 12.09
N ALA A 240 -4.26 -21.66 11.64
CA ALA A 240 -4.78 -22.65 12.56
C ALA A 240 -3.61 -23.34 13.28
N GLY A 241 -3.55 -23.20 14.60
CA GLY A 241 -2.49 -23.77 15.43
C GLY A 241 -1.36 -22.82 15.76
N ASP A 242 -1.25 -21.66 15.08
CA ASP A 242 -0.26 -20.63 15.41
C ASP A 242 -0.41 -20.27 16.89
N ASP A 243 0.72 -20.22 17.61
CA ASP A 243 0.77 -19.94 19.06
C ASP A 243 0.14 -21.00 20.00
N THR A 244 -0.01 -22.26 19.58
CA THR A 244 -0.48 -23.35 20.47
C THR A 244 0.61 -23.98 21.37
N GLY A 245 1.84 -23.44 21.37
CA GLY A 245 3.01 -23.97 22.10
C GLY A 245 4.05 -22.91 22.51
N ALA A 246 4.94 -23.26 23.45
CA ALA A 246 5.82 -22.37 24.23
C ALA A 246 6.94 -21.61 23.46
N GLY A 247 6.81 -21.39 22.16
CA GLY A 247 7.88 -20.84 21.32
C GLY A 247 7.49 -19.80 20.27
N GLY A 248 6.23 -19.74 19.80
CA GLY A 248 5.86 -18.91 18.63
C GLY A 248 6.00 -19.63 17.28
N GLU A 249 5.65 -20.91 17.22
CA GLU A 249 5.59 -21.69 15.98
C GLU A 249 4.53 -21.13 15.02
N VAL A 250 4.83 -21.15 13.72
CA VAL A 250 3.91 -20.75 12.65
C VAL A 250 3.69 -21.93 11.71
N PHE A 251 2.43 -22.32 11.54
CA PHE A 251 2.03 -23.55 10.86
C PHE A 251 1.70 -23.30 9.40
N ASP A 252 2.10 -24.24 8.54
CA ASP A 252 1.80 -24.24 7.12
C ASP A 252 0.33 -24.62 6.85
N GLN A 253 -0.40 -23.69 6.29
CA GLN A 253 -1.81 -23.81 5.95
C GLN A 253 -2.04 -24.36 4.53
N SER A 254 -0.98 -24.59 3.74
CA SER A 254 -1.08 -25.20 2.40
C SER A 254 -1.38 -26.70 2.44
N GLY A 255 -1.13 -27.35 3.57
CA GLY A 255 -1.26 -28.80 3.74
C GLY A 255 -0.02 -29.61 3.36
N ASN A 256 1.09 -28.96 2.97
CA ASN A 256 2.36 -29.64 2.67
C ASN A 256 3.24 -29.87 3.91
N GLY A 257 2.80 -29.40 5.08
CA GLY A 257 3.44 -29.63 6.36
C GLY A 257 4.76 -28.88 6.51
N ASN A 258 4.93 -27.76 5.80
CA ASN A 258 6.12 -26.90 5.89
C ASN A 258 6.11 -25.96 7.11
N ASP A 259 5.69 -26.46 8.28
CA ASP A 259 5.70 -25.69 9.54
C ASP A 259 7.10 -25.17 9.85
N VAL A 260 7.16 -23.94 10.39
CA VAL A 260 8.41 -23.26 10.71
C VAL A 260 8.53 -23.01 12.21
N ALA A 261 9.72 -23.31 12.74
CA ALA A 261 10.05 -23.18 14.14
C ALA A 261 10.82 -21.88 14.42
N PRO A 262 10.54 -21.19 15.54
CA PRO A 262 11.19 -19.95 15.91
C PRO A 262 12.62 -20.15 16.40
N SER A 263 13.49 -19.21 16.06
CA SER A 263 14.86 -19.09 16.56
C SER A 263 15.06 -17.71 17.16
N ASN A 264 15.44 -17.67 18.44
CA ASN A 264 15.56 -16.44 19.25
C ASN A 264 14.26 -15.62 19.40
N MET A 265 13.10 -16.21 19.09
CA MET A 265 11.80 -15.56 19.20
C MET A 265 10.97 -16.20 20.33
N THR A 266 9.94 -15.50 20.78
CA THR A 266 8.95 -16.00 21.73
C THR A 266 7.53 -15.70 21.24
N ALA A 267 6.52 -16.16 21.97
CA ALA A 267 5.13 -15.82 21.67
C ALA A 267 4.86 -14.29 21.63
N SER A 268 5.69 -13.46 22.28
CA SER A 268 5.54 -11.99 22.19
C SER A 268 5.84 -11.41 20.82
N ASN A 269 6.54 -12.14 19.96
CA ASN A 269 6.80 -11.73 18.58
C ASN A 269 5.53 -11.85 17.72
N ILE A 270 4.51 -12.58 18.14
CA ILE A 270 3.19 -12.57 17.48
C ILE A 270 2.40 -11.39 18.04
N VAL A 271 2.17 -10.38 17.20
CA VAL A 271 1.63 -9.07 17.61
C VAL A 271 0.34 -8.75 16.89
N SER A 272 -0.56 -7.99 17.54
CA SER A 272 -1.81 -7.50 16.94
C SER A 272 -1.56 -6.27 16.06
N ASN A 273 -0.95 -6.50 14.90
CA ASN A 273 -0.68 -5.51 13.87
C ASN A 273 -0.64 -6.27 12.53
N SER A 274 -1.57 -6.07 11.62
CA SER A 274 -1.73 -6.96 10.46
C SER A 274 -2.07 -6.20 9.17
N PRO A 275 -2.17 -6.94 8.05
CA PRO A 275 -2.90 -6.66 6.83
C PRO A 275 -4.10 -5.70 6.94
N GLY A 276 -4.37 -4.91 5.89
CA GLY A 276 -5.39 -3.89 5.67
C GLY A 276 -6.62 -3.67 6.57
N SER A 277 -6.46 -3.34 7.85
CA SER A 277 -7.38 -2.31 8.34
C SER A 277 -7.25 -1.10 7.41
N PHE A 278 -8.35 -0.42 7.12
CA PHE A 278 -8.21 0.92 6.58
C PHE A 278 -7.41 1.73 7.61
N TRP A 279 -6.13 1.96 7.31
CA TRP A 279 -5.24 2.73 8.17
C TRP A 279 -5.23 4.14 7.67
N ASN A 280 -5.39 5.11 8.57
CA ASN A 280 -5.07 6.49 8.29
C ASN A 280 -3.98 6.90 9.28
N ASN A 281 -2.74 6.97 8.83
CA ASN A 281 -1.56 7.20 9.64
C ASN A 281 -0.76 8.42 9.18
N VAL A 282 -0.94 8.93 7.97
CA VAL A 282 -0.21 10.10 7.49
C VAL A 282 -1.09 11.00 6.64
N SER A 283 -1.01 12.29 6.91
CA SER A 283 -1.51 13.33 6.05
C SER A 283 -0.37 14.14 5.42
N CYS A 284 -0.69 14.92 4.38
CA CYS A 284 0.21 15.96 3.87
C CYS A 284 -0.05 17.30 4.58
N GLY A 285 1.04 17.96 4.97
CA GLY A 285 1.08 19.33 5.46
C GLY A 285 1.42 20.33 4.37
N PHE A 286 0.95 21.56 4.56
CA PHE A 286 1.13 22.70 3.67
C PHE A 286 1.36 23.96 4.52
N ASP A 287 2.35 24.77 4.18
CA ASP A 287 2.83 25.91 4.95
C ASP A 287 2.06 27.21 4.66
N GLY A 288 1.32 27.23 3.54
CA GLY A 288 0.55 28.38 3.06
C GLY A 288 1.33 29.35 2.16
N VAL A 289 2.52 28.97 1.70
CA VAL A 289 3.38 29.79 0.85
C VAL A 289 3.36 29.30 -0.60
N ASP A 290 3.80 28.06 -0.86
CA ASP A 290 3.91 27.54 -2.23
C ASP A 290 3.78 26.00 -2.40
N GLU A 291 3.53 25.28 -1.31
CA GLU A 291 3.29 23.83 -1.32
C GLU A 291 1.89 23.49 -1.87
N ARG A 292 1.83 22.48 -2.74
CA ARG A 292 0.59 22.02 -3.38
C ARG A 292 0.76 20.65 -4.02
N VAL A 293 -0.36 19.99 -4.32
CA VAL A 293 -0.39 18.80 -5.17
C VAL A 293 -1.22 19.07 -6.42
N ASN A 294 -0.62 18.87 -7.59
CA ASN A 294 -1.30 18.94 -8.89
C ASN A 294 -1.67 17.53 -9.34
N VAL A 295 -2.97 17.23 -9.43
CA VAL A 295 -3.46 15.92 -9.89
C VAL A 295 -3.84 15.92 -11.37
N GLY A 296 -3.60 17.02 -12.09
CA GLY A 296 -3.80 17.15 -13.53
C GLY A 296 -5.23 17.51 -13.94
N ASN A 297 -5.53 17.34 -15.21
CA ASN A 297 -6.80 17.74 -15.84
C ASN A 297 -7.44 16.55 -16.58
N ASP A 298 -7.75 15.48 -15.84
CA ASP A 298 -8.55 14.39 -16.40
C ASP A 298 -9.97 14.87 -16.76
N ALA A 299 -10.55 14.32 -17.82
CA ALA A 299 -11.90 14.64 -18.27
C ALA A 299 -12.97 14.19 -17.27
N SER A 300 -12.68 13.22 -16.42
CA SER A 300 -13.52 12.72 -15.33
C SER A 300 -13.88 13.82 -14.30
N PHE A 301 -13.01 14.82 -14.11
CA PHE A 301 -13.26 15.95 -13.22
C PHE A 301 -14.22 16.99 -13.82
N SER A 302 -14.77 16.75 -15.01
CA SER A 302 -15.76 17.65 -15.58
C SER A 302 -16.97 17.67 -14.67
N GLY A 303 -17.30 18.81 -14.09
CA GLY A 303 -18.58 18.96 -13.39
C GLY A 303 -19.74 19.24 -14.36
N THR A 304 -19.72 18.63 -15.54
CA THR A 304 -20.79 18.79 -16.53
C THR A 304 -22.05 17.99 -16.18
N GLY A 305 -21.92 17.01 -15.28
CA GLY A 305 -23.01 16.23 -14.69
C GLY A 305 -22.94 16.25 -13.17
N ASP A 306 -23.60 15.28 -12.54
CA ASP A 306 -23.53 15.11 -11.09
C ASP A 306 -22.09 14.83 -10.65
N PHE A 307 -21.70 15.38 -9.50
CA PHE A 307 -20.42 15.03 -8.90
C PHE A 307 -20.41 15.26 -7.39
N THR A 308 -19.41 14.69 -6.75
CA THR A 308 -19.02 15.01 -5.37
C THR A 308 -17.51 15.14 -5.27
N ALA A 309 -17.04 16.18 -4.60
CA ALA A 309 -15.65 16.35 -4.20
C ALA A 309 -15.59 16.40 -2.66
N ALA A 310 -14.72 15.60 -2.06
CA ALA A 310 -14.54 15.56 -0.61
C ALA A 310 -13.05 15.60 -0.25
N ALA A 311 -12.72 16.17 0.90
CA ALA A 311 -11.40 16.06 1.51
C ALA A 311 -11.50 16.27 3.03
N TRP A 312 -10.66 15.58 3.78
CA TRP A 312 -10.38 15.94 5.16
C TRP A 312 -9.37 17.07 5.19
N PHE A 313 -9.56 18.04 6.08
CA PHE A 313 -8.63 19.14 6.24
C PHE A 313 -8.50 19.59 7.70
N LYS A 314 -7.38 20.22 8.01
CA LYS A 314 -7.10 20.85 9.30
C LYS A 314 -6.35 22.16 9.08
N THR A 315 -6.85 23.26 9.63
CA THR A 315 -6.22 24.57 9.46
C THR A 315 -6.56 25.52 10.60
N SER A 316 -5.70 26.52 10.81
CA SER A 316 -5.98 27.70 11.64
C SER A 316 -5.95 29.00 10.84
N ALA A 317 -5.82 28.92 9.51
CA ALA A 317 -5.73 30.07 8.64
C ALA A 317 -7.05 30.86 8.64
N GLY A 318 -6.97 32.19 8.65
CA GLY A 318 -8.13 33.08 8.49
C GLY A 318 -8.26 33.68 7.09
N GLY A 319 -7.32 33.39 6.19
CA GLY A 319 -7.32 33.91 4.82
C GLY A 319 -8.20 33.12 3.85
N THR A 320 -8.13 33.48 2.58
CA THR A 320 -8.65 32.64 1.50
C THR A 320 -7.62 31.57 1.14
N ALA A 321 -8.01 30.31 1.16
CA ALA A 321 -7.14 29.18 0.82
C ALA A 321 -7.93 28.01 0.23
N ASP A 322 -7.37 27.33 -0.76
CA ASP A 322 -8.07 26.24 -1.47
C ASP A 322 -7.72 24.90 -0.88
N ILE A 323 -8.73 24.04 -0.73
CA ILE A 323 -8.57 22.70 -0.17
C ILE A 323 -8.42 21.71 -1.32
N PHE A 324 -9.41 21.70 -2.21
CA PHE A 324 -9.46 20.79 -3.34
C PHE A 324 -10.34 21.37 -4.44
N GLY A 325 -9.83 21.49 -5.66
CA GLY A 325 -10.64 22.08 -6.72
C GLY A 325 -9.95 22.33 -8.04
N LYS A 326 -10.80 22.67 -9.00
CA LYS A 326 -10.47 23.03 -10.37
C LYS A 326 -10.84 24.49 -10.61
N TRP A 327 -9.84 25.36 -10.59
CA TRP A 327 -10.00 26.81 -10.75
C TRP A 327 -9.23 27.30 -11.98
N ALA A 328 -9.82 28.19 -12.78
CA ALA A 328 -9.19 28.71 -14.00
C ALA A 328 -9.22 30.24 -14.11
N GLY A 329 -8.94 30.91 -12.99
CA GLY A 329 -8.77 32.36 -12.96
C GLY A 329 -10.02 33.13 -13.39
N LEU A 330 -9.90 34.00 -14.40
CA LEU A 330 -10.96 34.92 -14.84
C LEU A 330 -11.86 34.33 -15.95
N GLY A 331 -11.71 33.04 -16.29
CA GLY A 331 -12.53 32.29 -17.25
C GLY A 331 -13.72 31.56 -16.62
N THR A 332 -14.22 30.52 -17.29
CA THR A 332 -15.13 29.53 -16.70
C THR A 332 -14.48 28.92 -15.46
N ARG A 333 -15.19 28.79 -14.33
CA ARG A 333 -14.67 28.12 -13.13
C ARG A 333 -15.53 26.90 -12.87
N ASP A 334 -14.90 25.73 -12.88
CA ASP A 334 -15.60 24.46 -12.80
C ASP A 334 -16.15 24.25 -11.38
N TRP A 335 -15.30 23.87 -10.44
CA TRP A 335 -15.72 23.63 -9.07
C TRP A 335 -14.53 23.80 -8.12
N VAL A 336 -14.76 24.35 -6.95
CA VAL A 336 -13.73 24.43 -5.91
C VAL A 336 -14.33 24.42 -4.52
N LEU A 337 -13.64 23.72 -3.63
CA LEU A 337 -13.85 23.73 -2.19
C LEU A 337 -12.72 24.52 -1.54
N PHE A 338 -13.05 25.63 -0.88
CA PHE A 338 -12.06 26.55 -0.32
C PHE A 338 -12.52 27.19 0.98
N LEU A 339 -11.56 27.62 1.78
CA LEU A 339 -11.73 28.40 2.99
C LEU A 339 -11.77 29.90 2.66
N ASN A 340 -12.63 30.65 3.35
CA ASN A 340 -12.62 32.10 3.31
C ASN A 340 -13.03 32.67 4.67
N SER A 341 -12.11 33.37 5.34
CA SER A 341 -12.38 33.93 6.68
C SER A 341 -12.87 32.88 7.69
N GLY A 342 -12.35 31.66 7.59
CA GLY A 342 -12.72 30.53 8.43
C GLY A 342 -13.93 29.73 7.95
N ALA A 343 -14.80 30.27 7.10
CA ALA A 343 -15.95 29.53 6.55
C ALA A 343 -15.55 28.71 5.32
N ILE A 344 -16.22 27.57 5.11
CA ILE A 344 -16.01 26.70 3.97
C ILE A 344 -17.00 27.06 2.86
N GLN A 345 -16.49 27.19 1.65
CA GLN A 345 -17.23 27.61 0.47
C GLN A 345 -17.06 26.61 -0.65
N GLY A 346 -18.18 26.24 -1.26
CA GLY A 346 -18.22 25.53 -2.53
C GLY A 346 -18.56 26.53 -3.61
N TYR A 347 -17.77 26.61 -4.66
CA TYR A 347 -17.95 27.62 -5.69
C TYR A 347 -17.92 27.02 -7.08
N MET A 348 -18.83 27.48 -7.94
CA MET A 348 -18.90 27.18 -9.37
C MET A 348 -19.26 28.45 -10.16
N GLN A 349 -18.82 28.57 -11.42
CA GLN A 349 -19.18 29.71 -12.28
C GLN A 349 -19.30 29.33 -13.75
N ASP A 350 -20.47 29.63 -14.33
CA ASP A 350 -20.71 29.50 -15.77
C ASP A 350 -20.12 30.70 -16.54
N GLY A 351 -18.85 30.56 -16.94
CA GLY A 351 -18.17 31.46 -17.87
C GLY A 351 -17.64 32.79 -17.29
N ALA A 352 -16.79 33.45 -18.08
CA ALA A 352 -16.24 34.76 -17.73
C ALA A 352 -17.35 35.83 -17.65
N GLY A 353 -17.60 36.34 -16.44
CA GLY A 353 -18.64 37.34 -16.18
C GLY A 353 -20.01 36.77 -15.77
N GLY A 354 -20.14 35.44 -15.65
CA GLY A 354 -21.30 34.80 -15.03
C GLY A 354 -21.40 35.11 -13.53
N VAL A 355 -22.61 35.03 -12.97
CA VAL A 355 -22.82 35.20 -11.52
C VAL A 355 -22.19 33.99 -10.81
N PRO A 356 -21.31 34.21 -9.82
CA PRO A 356 -20.77 33.11 -9.02
C PRO A 356 -21.89 32.37 -8.29
N PHE A 357 -21.82 31.04 -8.28
CA PHE A 357 -22.65 30.20 -7.44
C PHE A 357 -21.82 29.75 -6.25
N ALA A 358 -22.25 30.09 -5.03
CA ALA A 358 -21.51 29.73 -3.83
C ALA A 358 -22.43 29.18 -2.74
N GLY A 359 -22.13 27.97 -2.27
CA GLY A 359 -22.54 27.51 -0.94
C GLY A 359 -21.53 28.04 0.09
N THR A 360 -21.98 28.44 1.27
CA THR A 360 -21.10 28.91 2.36
C THR A 360 -21.61 28.33 3.66
N SER A 361 -20.73 27.67 4.41
CA SER A 361 -21.05 27.15 5.74
C SER A 361 -21.54 28.26 6.67
N ALA A 362 -22.46 27.94 7.58
CA ALA A 362 -22.92 28.86 8.61
C ALA A 362 -21.86 29.10 9.71
N SER A 363 -20.99 28.12 9.94
CA SER A 363 -19.92 28.15 10.93
C SER A 363 -18.53 28.29 10.30
N THR A 364 -17.54 28.54 11.15
CA THR A 364 -16.12 28.52 10.79
C THR A 364 -15.47 27.20 11.18
N TYR A 365 -14.50 26.75 10.38
CA TYR A 365 -13.83 25.45 10.48
C TYR A 365 -12.30 25.58 10.44
N ASN A 366 -11.78 26.71 10.92
CA ASN A 366 -10.35 26.99 11.06
C ASN A 366 -9.91 26.99 12.54
N ASP A 367 -10.46 26.06 13.31
CA ASP A 367 -10.20 25.91 14.75
C ASP A 367 -8.97 25.04 15.07
N GLY A 368 -8.28 24.55 14.05
CA GLY A 368 -7.15 23.64 14.17
C GLY A 368 -7.53 22.19 14.46
N ALA A 369 -8.80 21.81 14.31
CA ALA A 369 -9.25 20.41 14.33
C ALA A 369 -9.39 19.85 12.90
N TRP A 370 -9.48 18.52 12.80
CA TRP A 370 -9.78 17.84 11.56
C TRP A 370 -11.27 17.90 11.25
N HIS A 371 -11.60 18.22 10.00
CA HIS A 371 -12.96 18.29 9.50
C HIS A 371 -13.07 17.62 8.14
N LEU A 372 -14.21 16.99 7.86
CA LEU A 372 -14.54 16.53 6.52
C LEU A 372 -15.35 17.62 5.82
N ALA A 373 -14.86 18.09 4.67
CA ALA A 373 -15.60 18.98 3.81
C ALA A 373 -16.00 18.31 2.49
N VAL A 374 -17.30 18.37 2.18
CA VAL A 374 -17.89 17.77 1.00
C VAL A 374 -18.66 18.81 0.20
N MET A 375 -18.42 18.81 -1.12
CA MET A 375 -19.16 19.59 -2.11
C MET A 375 -19.88 18.61 -3.03
N THR A 376 -21.21 18.69 -3.12
CA THR A 376 -22.00 17.90 -4.08
C THR A 376 -22.71 18.81 -5.06
N PHE A 377 -22.79 18.40 -6.32
CA PHE A 377 -23.60 19.04 -7.34
C PHE A 377 -24.56 18.03 -7.95
N ASN A 378 -25.86 18.30 -7.80
CA ASN A 378 -26.92 17.55 -8.46
C ASN A 378 -27.40 18.34 -9.68
N SER A 379 -26.98 17.90 -10.86
CA SER A 379 -27.29 18.55 -12.14
C SER A 379 -28.76 18.43 -12.53
N THR A 380 -29.46 17.41 -12.03
CA THR A 380 -30.90 17.21 -12.28
C THR A 380 -31.74 18.18 -11.45
N ALA A 381 -31.37 18.39 -10.19
CA ALA A 381 -32.04 19.34 -9.29
C ALA A 381 -31.56 20.78 -9.50
N GLY A 382 -30.36 20.99 -10.06
CA GLY A 382 -29.71 22.29 -10.14
C GLY A 382 -29.30 22.78 -8.76
N GLU A 383 -28.71 21.90 -7.95
CA GLU A 383 -28.39 22.18 -6.54
C GLU A 383 -26.91 21.93 -6.26
N LEU A 384 -26.25 22.94 -5.70
CA LEU A 384 -24.93 22.82 -5.10
C LEU A 384 -25.08 22.73 -3.59
N THR A 385 -24.51 21.70 -2.97
CA THR A 385 -24.51 21.53 -1.52
C THR A 385 -23.09 21.51 -0.98
N ILE A 386 -22.87 22.23 0.11
CA ILE A 386 -21.70 22.09 0.98
C ILE A 386 -22.15 21.40 2.26
N ASP A 387 -21.36 20.44 2.72
CA ASP A 387 -21.65 19.60 3.86
C ASP A 387 -20.38 19.35 4.67
N LEU A 388 -20.44 19.68 5.95
CA LEU A 388 -19.33 19.55 6.90
C LEU A 388 -19.67 18.51 7.96
N ASP A 389 -18.69 17.64 8.24
CA ASP A 389 -18.71 16.66 9.33
C ASP A 389 -20.00 15.83 9.37
N GLY A 390 -20.37 15.25 8.23
CA GLY A 390 -21.54 14.38 8.12
C GLY A 390 -22.89 15.09 8.31
N GLY A 391 -22.95 16.41 8.12
CA GLY A 391 -24.18 17.19 8.21
C GLY A 391 -24.31 18.09 9.42
N THR A 392 -23.22 18.32 10.13
CA THR A 392 -23.16 19.32 11.21
C THR A 392 -23.47 20.71 10.67
N ASP A 393 -23.00 21.01 9.47
CA ASP A 393 -23.34 22.23 8.73
C ASP A 393 -23.56 21.85 7.26
N ARG A 394 -24.80 21.99 6.78
CA ARG A 394 -25.18 21.64 5.42
C ARG A 394 -25.95 22.79 4.79
N VAL A 395 -25.43 23.29 3.69
CA VAL A 395 -25.99 24.44 2.97
C VAL A 395 -26.17 24.08 1.51
N THR A 396 -27.41 24.12 1.05
CA THR A 396 -27.79 23.88 -0.34
C THR A 396 -28.23 25.20 -0.98
N VAL A 397 -27.70 25.48 -2.17
CA VAL A 397 -28.05 26.64 -2.99
C VAL A 397 -28.49 26.19 -4.37
N ALA A 398 -29.52 26.85 -4.91
CA ALA A 398 -29.95 26.65 -6.28
C ALA A 398 -28.95 27.28 -7.25
N VAL A 399 -28.56 26.54 -8.28
CA VAL A 399 -27.60 26.95 -9.30
C VAL A 399 -28.18 26.70 -10.70
N ALA A 400 -28.02 27.66 -11.60
CA ALA A 400 -28.48 27.51 -12.99
C ALA A 400 -27.55 26.55 -13.74
N SER A 401 -28.09 25.84 -14.74
CA SER A 401 -27.38 24.73 -15.37
C SER A 401 -26.21 25.14 -16.25
N ARG A 402 -25.28 24.16 -16.32
CA ARG A 402 -24.16 23.95 -17.25
C ARG A 402 -22.83 24.59 -16.87
N MET A 403 -21.85 23.72 -16.69
CA MET A 403 -20.44 24.05 -16.52
C MET A 403 -19.71 23.81 -17.83
N GLY A 404 -18.79 24.68 -18.21
CA GLY A 404 -17.79 24.39 -19.24
C GLY A 404 -16.51 23.89 -18.58
N SER A 405 -15.79 22.97 -19.22
CA SER A 405 -14.45 22.62 -18.75
C SER A 405 -13.52 23.80 -19.00
N SER A 406 -12.87 24.28 -17.95
CA SER A 406 -11.90 25.36 -18.04
C SER A 406 -10.54 24.93 -18.59
N GLY A 407 -10.26 23.63 -18.64
CA GLY A 407 -8.95 23.09 -19.03
C GLY A 407 -7.82 23.30 -18.00
N SER A 408 -8.09 23.90 -16.85
CA SER A 408 -7.12 24.03 -15.75
C SER A 408 -6.90 22.72 -15.02
N ASP A 409 -5.80 22.60 -14.30
CA ASP A 409 -5.55 21.42 -13.48
C ASP A 409 -6.40 21.44 -12.20
N VAL A 410 -6.70 20.25 -11.69
CA VAL A 410 -7.22 20.05 -10.34
C VAL A 410 -6.05 20.11 -9.39
N MET A 411 -6.20 20.91 -8.34
CA MET A 411 -5.18 21.16 -7.33
C MET A 411 -5.72 20.80 -5.94
N ILE A 412 -4.81 20.31 -5.11
CA ILE A 412 -5.00 20.15 -3.66
C ILE A 412 -4.11 21.19 -2.97
N ALA A 413 -4.67 21.82 -1.93
CA ALA A 413 -4.02 22.85 -1.11
C ALA A 413 -3.63 24.16 -1.84
N ALA A 414 -4.08 24.35 -3.08
CA ALA A 414 -3.88 25.57 -3.86
C ALA A 414 -4.92 25.65 -4.99
N ARG A 415 -4.94 26.78 -5.70
CA ARG A 415 -5.62 26.91 -7.01
C ARG A 415 -4.64 27.12 -8.14
N ASP A 416 -4.90 26.48 -9.28
CA ASP A 416 -4.32 26.91 -10.55
C ASP A 416 -4.96 28.23 -10.98
N ASN A 417 -4.16 29.15 -11.50
CA ASN A 417 -4.65 30.42 -12.05
C ASN A 417 -4.29 30.54 -13.54
N GLY A 418 -4.15 29.39 -14.23
CA GLY A 418 -3.77 29.30 -15.64
C GLY A 418 -2.29 29.52 -15.93
N SER A 419 -1.44 29.51 -14.90
CA SER A 419 0.02 29.73 -15.00
C SER A 419 0.86 28.62 -14.38
N GLY A 420 0.23 27.58 -13.82
CA GLY A 420 0.91 26.45 -13.16
C GLY A 420 1.57 26.78 -11.81
N GLY A 421 1.62 28.06 -11.42
CA GLY A 421 2.36 28.54 -10.25
C GLY A 421 1.67 28.41 -8.89
N GLY A 422 0.39 27.99 -8.83
CA GLY A 422 -0.38 27.95 -7.58
C GLY A 422 -0.65 29.33 -6.98
N THR A 423 -1.85 29.56 -6.45
CA THR A 423 -2.16 30.71 -5.58
C THR A 423 -3.12 30.26 -4.48
N SER A 424 -3.39 31.12 -3.49
CA SER A 424 -4.29 30.82 -2.35
C SER A 424 -3.93 29.51 -1.65
N HIS A 425 -2.65 29.36 -1.34
CA HIS A 425 -2.10 28.17 -0.70
C HIS A 425 -2.69 27.97 0.70
N LEU A 426 -3.04 26.74 1.02
CA LEU A 426 -3.50 26.35 2.35
C LEU A 426 -2.33 26.30 3.31
N SER A 427 -2.49 26.92 4.48
CA SER A 427 -1.63 26.67 5.65
C SER A 427 -2.37 25.70 6.55
N GLY A 428 -1.99 24.42 6.54
CA GLY A 428 -2.74 23.36 7.19
C GLY A 428 -2.35 21.96 6.73
N ARG A 429 -3.29 21.02 6.88
CA ARG A 429 -3.15 19.62 6.42
C ARG A 429 -4.36 19.23 5.60
N VAL A 430 -4.14 18.35 4.63
CA VAL A 430 -5.19 17.72 3.82
C VAL A 430 -4.98 16.21 3.80
N ASP A 431 -6.08 15.48 3.86
CA ASP A 431 -6.11 14.04 3.80
C ASP A 431 -7.32 13.49 3.06
N GLU A 432 -7.18 12.29 2.53
CA GLU A 432 -8.19 11.53 1.77
C GLU A 432 -9.03 12.33 0.74
N PRO A 433 -8.46 13.19 -0.14
CA PRO A 433 -9.25 13.81 -1.20
C PRO A 433 -9.84 12.74 -2.12
N ALA A 434 -11.12 12.89 -2.47
CA ALA A 434 -11.82 11.93 -3.30
C ALA A 434 -12.86 12.61 -4.19
N PHE A 435 -13.11 12.01 -5.35
CA PHE A 435 -14.03 12.54 -6.36
C PHE A 435 -14.95 11.44 -6.91
N TRP A 436 -16.25 11.72 -6.95
CA TRP A 436 -17.29 10.83 -7.48
C TRP A 436 -18.03 11.48 -8.65
N SER A 437 -18.51 10.64 -9.56
CA SER A 437 -19.40 11.00 -10.69
C SER A 437 -20.89 11.08 -10.31
N SER A 438 -21.20 11.08 -9.02
CA SER A 438 -22.56 11.21 -8.50
C SER A 438 -22.62 12.25 -7.38
N ALA A 439 -23.78 12.89 -7.22
CA ALA A 439 -24.07 13.68 -6.04
C ALA A 439 -24.37 12.73 -4.87
N LEU A 440 -23.49 12.68 -3.87
CA LEU A 440 -23.72 11.89 -2.67
C LEU A 440 -24.93 12.45 -1.89
N SER A 441 -25.76 11.55 -1.38
CA SER A 441 -26.85 11.83 -0.46
C SER A 441 -26.34 12.18 0.93
N ALA A 442 -27.19 12.81 1.75
CA ALA A 442 -26.83 13.13 3.13
C ALA A 442 -26.43 11.88 3.96
N SER A 443 -27.05 10.72 3.71
CA SER A 443 -26.68 9.47 4.38
C SER A 443 -25.33 8.92 3.93
N GLU A 444 -25.01 9.05 2.64
CA GLU A 444 -23.69 8.69 2.11
C GLU A 444 -22.60 9.61 2.70
N ILE A 445 -22.88 10.91 2.86
CA ILE A 445 -21.91 11.83 3.48
C ILE A 445 -21.70 11.51 4.97
N VAL A 446 -22.74 11.08 5.69
CA VAL A 446 -22.59 10.56 7.08
C VAL A 446 -21.72 9.30 7.11
N GLU A 447 -21.90 8.39 6.15
CA GLU A 447 -21.07 7.19 6.03
C GLU A 447 -19.61 7.54 5.76
N LEU A 448 -19.34 8.49 4.86
CA LEU A 448 -17.99 8.97 4.57
C LEU A 448 -17.32 9.64 5.78
N TYR A 449 -18.09 10.36 6.61
CA TYR A 449 -17.60 10.98 7.83
C TYR A 449 -17.30 9.98 8.96
N ASN A 450 -18.10 8.91 9.06
CA ASN A 450 -17.94 7.82 10.02
C ASN A 450 -17.57 8.26 11.45
N GLY A 451 -18.25 9.31 11.94
CA GLY A 451 -18.07 9.81 13.30
C GLY A 451 -16.73 10.49 13.57
N GLY A 452 -16.07 11.03 12.54
CA GLY A 452 -14.81 11.75 12.67
C GLY A 452 -13.58 10.95 12.28
N SER A 453 -13.74 9.73 11.79
CA SER A 453 -12.62 8.90 11.34
C SER A 453 -12.83 8.53 9.88
N PRO A 454 -11.84 8.74 8.99
CA PRO A 454 -12.02 8.40 7.59
C PRO A 454 -12.34 6.91 7.41
N VAL A 455 -13.01 6.61 6.30
CA VAL A 455 -13.24 5.26 5.81
C VAL A 455 -12.70 5.16 4.40
N SER A 456 -12.41 3.95 3.96
CA SER A 456 -12.00 3.74 2.58
C SER A 456 -13.18 4.04 1.62
N PRO A 457 -13.07 5.03 0.72
CA PRO A 457 -14.10 5.35 -0.27
C PRO A 457 -14.47 4.17 -1.18
N VAL A 458 -13.59 3.18 -1.32
CA VAL A 458 -13.86 1.97 -2.11
C VAL A 458 -14.78 0.97 -1.39
N THR A 459 -14.89 1.06 -0.06
CA THR A 459 -15.88 0.30 0.75
C THR A 459 -17.19 1.05 0.93
N HIS A 460 -17.20 2.34 0.58
CA HIS A 460 -18.36 3.21 0.75
C HIS A 460 -19.54 2.76 -0.13
N SER A 461 -20.77 3.00 0.32
CA SER A 461 -21.99 2.60 -0.41
C SER A 461 -22.10 3.18 -1.83
N ALA A 462 -21.45 4.33 -2.08
CA ALA A 462 -21.34 4.97 -3.39
C ALA A 462 -20.03 4.65 -4.16
N ASN A 463 -19.27 3.60 -3.81
CA ASN A 463 -18.00 3.27 -4.48
C ASN A 463 -18.14 3.08 -6.00
N ALA A 464 -19.32 2.66 -6.49
CA ALA A 464 -19.55 2.44 -7.91
C ALA A 464 -19.41 3.70 -8.78
N SER A 465 -19.55 4.89 -8.20
CA SER A 465 -19.36 6.18 -8.87
C SER A 465 -18.05 6.88 -8.48
N LEU A 466 -17.24 6.28 -7.59
CA LEU A 466 -15.93 6.80 -7.20
C LEU A 466 -15.00 6.77 -8.41
N LEU A 467 -14.35 7.90 -8.68
CA LEU A 467 -13.46 8.07 -9.83
C LEU A 467 -11.99 8.21 -9.41
N HIS A 468 -11.74 8.97 -8.34
CA HIS A 468 -10.39 9.30 -7.88
C HIS A 468 -10.32 9.32 -6.36
N TRP A 469 -9.19 8.90 -5.81
CA TRP A 469 -8.93 8.94 -4.38
C TRP A 469 -7.44 8.97 -4.09
N TRP A 470 -6.98 9.92 -3.29
CA TRP A 470 -5.57 10.03 -2.87
C TRP A 470 -5.44 9.91 -1.37
N ARG A 471 -4.53 9.05 -0.92
CA ARG A 471 -4.27 8.78 0.51
C ARG A 471 -3.32 9.78 1.18
N MET A 472 -2.88 10.80 0.44
CA MET A 472 -2.03 11.91 0.92
C MET A 472 -0.86 11.50 1.82
N GLY A 473 -0.17 10.42 1.45
CA GLY A 473 0.91 9.87 2.24
C GLY A 473 0.69 8.40 2.53
N ASP A 474 -0.54 7.93 2.73
CA ASP A 474 -0.85 6.55 3.13
C ASP A 474 -0.90 5.53 1.99
N ASN A 475 -0.79 5.94 0.73
CA ASN A 475 -0.70 5.00 -0.36
C ASN A 475 0.73 4.42 -0.43
N THR A 476 0.80 3.21 -0.98
CA THR A 476 2.00 2.40 -1.20
C THR A 476 3.23 3.15 -1.67
N PHE A 477 3.03 4.08 -2.61
CA PHE A 477 4.10 4.79 -3.31
C PHE A 477 4.14 6.28 -2.96
N ASP A 478 3.24 6.74 -2.09
CA ASP A 478 3.22 8.13 -1.67
C ASP A 478 4.55 8.44 -0.96
N SER A 479 5.28 9.37 -1.56
CA SER A 479 6.60 9.77 -1.10
C SER A 479 6.93 11.13 -1.67
N VAL A 480 7.76 11.90 -0.97
CA VAL A 480 8.26 13.16 -1.51
C VAL A 480 9.43 12.86 -2.45
N ALA A 481 9.15 12.72 -3.75
CA ALA A 481 10.13 12.37 -4.76
C ALA A 481 10.07 13.34 -5.95
N SER A 482 11.23 13.89 -6.35
CA SER A 482 11.30 14.89 -7.42
C SER A 482 11.18 14.33 -8.84
N SER A 483 11.09 13.00 -9.01
CA SER A 483 11.10 12.32 -10.32
C SER A 483 9.91 11.41 -10.58
N GLN A 484 8.91 11.41 -9.70
CA GLN A 484 7.68 10.63 -9.83
C GLN A 484 6.53 11.37 -9.15
N ALA A 485 5.29 10.95 -9.42
CA ALA A 485 4.16 11.39 -8.62
C ALA A 485 4.37 11.01 -7.15
N ALA A 486 3.86 11.86 -6.27
CA ALA A 486 4.15 11.82 -4.84
C ALA A 486 2.90 11.52 -3.99
N CYS A 487 1.71 11.70 -4.58
CA CYS A 487 0.44 11.21 -4.06
C CYS A 487 -0.27 10.44 -5.18
N PHE A 488 -0.28 9.11 -5.14
CA PHE A 488 -0.85 8.27 -6.21
C PHE A 488 -2.36 8.13 -6.08
N ASP A 489 -3.04 8.14 -7.21
CA ASP A 489 -4.47 7.88 -7.28
C ASP A 489 -4.73 6.38 -7.08
N VAL A 490 -5.50 6.03 -6.05
CA VAL A 490 -5.81 4.64 -5.69
C VAL A 490 -6.84 4.03 -6.64
N VAL A 491 -7.66 4.84 -7.29
CA VAL A 491 -8.84 4.38 -8.04
C VAL A 491 -8.69 4.65 -9.53
N GLY A 492 -8.31 5.88 -9.87
CA GLY A 492 -8.15 6.33 -11.24
C GLY A 492 -6.71 6.24 -11.74
N SER A 493 -6.32 7.22 -12.55
CA SER A 493 -4.97 7.35 -13.11
C SER A 493 -4.42 8.77 -13.00
N SER A 494 -5.07 9.60 -12.18
CA SER A 494 -4.77 11.03 -12.08
C SER A 494 -3.82 11.27 -10.90
N ASP A 495 -2.58 10.81 -11.04
CA ASP A 495 -1.59 10.88 -9.97
C ASP A 495 -1.20 12.33 -9.63
N GLY A 496 -0.97 12.58 -8.34
CA GLY A 496 -0.64 13.86 -7.76
C GLY A 496 0.86 14.17 -7.73
N TRP A 497 1.23 15.30 -8.34
CA TRP A 497 2.58 15.84 -8.35
C TRP A 497 2.73 16.94 -7.32
N GLN A 498 3.55 16.69 -6.31
CA GLN A 498 3.87 17.66 -5.28
C GLN A 498 4.79 18.75 -5.83
N SER A 499 4.61 19.99 -5.37
CA SER A 499 5.52 21.10 -5.61
C SER A 499 5.98 21.67 -4.29
N ASN A 500 7.30 21.88 -4.14
CA ASN A 500 7.95 22.46 -2.96
C ASN A 500 7.69 21.76 -1.62
N MET A 501 7.22 20.51 -1.66
CA MET A 501 7.09 19.70 -0.45
C MET A 501 8.40 18.96 -0.13
N GLU A 502 8.62 18.73 1.16
CA GLU A 502 9.71 17.98 1.76
C GLU A 502 9.17 16.80 2.59
N ASN A 503 10.02 15.81 2.91
CA ASN A 503 9.58 14.62 3.64
C ASN A 503 9.00 14.94 5.04
N SER A 504 9.30 16.12 5.61
CA SER A 504 8.69 16.58 6.87
C SER A 504 7.21 16.94 6.76
N ASP A 505 6.72 17.17 5.54
CA ASP A 505 5.33 17.58 5.32
C ASP A 505 4.38 16.38 5.40
N MET A 506 4.88 15.18 5.13
CA MET A 506 4.18 13.93 5.45
C MET A 506 4.37 13.60 6.94
N GLY A 507 3.29 13.58 7.72
CA GLY A 507 3.36 13.32 9.16
C GLY A 507 2.14 12.64 9.76
N GLU A 508 2.31 12.12 10.99
CA GLU A 508 1.33 11.28 11.71
C GLU A 508 0.14 12.04 12.35
N ASP A 509 -0.05 13.30 11.97
CA ASP A 509 -1.23 14.08 12.37
C ASP A 509 -2.33 13.82 11.34
N VAL A 510 -3.32 13.02 11.72
CA VAL A 510 -4.38 12.48 10.86
C VAL A 510 -5.77 12.66 11.51
N PRO A 511 -6.85 12.76 10.71
CA PRO A 511 -8.23 12.76 11.20
C PRO A 511 -8.61 11.48 11.97
#